data_AF-A0A951NHQ3-F1
#
_entry.id   AF-A0A951NHQ3-F1
#
_cell.length_a   1.000
_cell.length_b   1.000
_cell.length_c   1.000
_cell.angle_alpha   90.00
_cell.angle_beta   90.00
_cell.angle_gamma   90.00
#
_symmetry.space_group_name_H-M   'P 1'
#
loop_
_entity.id
_entity.type
_entity.pdbx_description
1 polymer ?
#
loop_
_entity_poly.entity_id
_entity_poly.type
_entity_poly.pdbx_seq_one_letter_code
_entity_poly.pdbx_strand_id
1 'polypeptide(L)'
;MADLYEVLLVDGGQRWHAGWVVDDDTETDVLLRHKGKVPAFASRAALEHHAQERGLELQEDLPDEIDLELGGWLQHGLPLPPTAEVSELWHLLYDDPVAGKALSGEELGEAYDDLVEEEPHWFATHGPTARQALADAVQRLRTLLDPG
;
A
#
# COMPACT_ATOMS: atom_id res chain seq x y z
N MET A 1 -19.34 -4.60 4.27
CA MET A 1 -19.48 -3.34 5.04
C MET A 1 -18.10 -2.75 5.03
N ALA A 2 -17.98 -1.49 4.62
CA ALA A 2 -16.66 -0.89 4.42
C ALA A 2 -16.18 -0.15 5.67
N ASP A 3 -15.04 -0.56 6.21
CA ASP A 3 -14.32 0.11 7.29
C ASP A 3 -13.21 1.01 6.72
N LEU A 4 -12.93 2.12 7.41
CA LEU A 4 -11.89 3.07 7.02
C LEU A 4 -10.81 3.14 8.09
N TYR A 5 -9.61 2.70 7.74
CA TYR A 5 -8.42 2.75 8.56
C TYR A 5 -7.48 3.88 8.14
N GLU A 6 -6.59 4.27 9.06
CA GLU A 6 -5.51 5.20 8.77
C GLU A 6 -4.28 4.44 8.28
N VAL A 7 -3.62 4.97 7.25
CA VAL A 7 -2.30 4.52 6.83
C VAL A 7 -1.34 5.70 6.70
N LEU A 8 -0.13 5.55 7.24
CA LEU A 8 0.96 6.51 7.15
C LEU A 8 1.81 6.18 5.93
N LEU A 9 1.84 7.08 4.96
CA LEU A 9 2.75 7.01 3.81
C LEU A 9 4.00 7.84 4.10
N VAL A 10 5.16 7.21 4.06
CA VAL A 10 6.46 7.85 4.25
C VAL A 10 7.17 7.94 2.92
N ASP A 11 7.50 9.14 2.46
CA ASP A 11 8.22 9.37 1.19
C ASP A 11 9.23 10.50 1.38
N GLY A 12 10.52 10.28 1.16
CA GLY A 12 11.52 11.33 1.37
C GLY A 12 11.71 11.72 2.83
N GLY A 13 11.31 10.89 3.79
CA GLY A 13 11.16 11.26 5.21
C GLY A 13 9.98 12.18 5.49
N GLN A 14 9.15 12.50 4.49
CA GLN A 14 7.88 13.18 4.66
C GLN A 14 6.79 12.16 4.99
N ARG A 15 5.95 12.46 5.98
CA ARG A 15 4.83 11.60 6.38
C ARG A 15 3.51 12.18 5.94
N TRP A 16 2.63 11.32 5.43
CA TRP A 16 1.29 11.65 5.00
C TRP A 16 0.29 10.65 5.58
N HIS A 17 -0.88 11.15 5.96
CA HIS A 17 -2.01 10.36 6.42
C HIS A 17 -2.96 10.13 5.25
N ALA A 18 -3.18 8.87 4.89
CA ALA A 18 -4.16 8.45 3.90
C ALA A 18 -5.18 7.50 4.53
N GLY A 19 -6.32 7.34 3.87
CA GLY A 19 -7.33 6.36 4.29
C GLY A 19 -7.13 5.02 3.58
N TRP A 20 -7.41 3.92 4.25
CA TRP A 20 -7.47 2.58 3.69
C TRP A 20 -8.87 2.02 3.92
N VAL A 21 -9.56 1.67 2.83
CA VAL A 21 -10.93 1.15 2.84
C VAL A 21 -10.86 -0.36 2.74
N VAL A 22 -11.38 -1.04 3.75
CA VAL A 22 -11.50 -2.50 3.82
C VAL A 22 -12.97 -2.85 3.70
N ASP A 23 -13.37 -3.57 2.65
CA ASP A 23 -14.75 -4.01 2.46
C ASP A 23 -14.85 -5.53 2.38
N ASP A 24 -15.29 -6.13 3.49
CA ASP A 24 -15.52 -7.56 3.65
C ASP A 24 -16.52 -8.14 2.63
N ASP A 25 -17.47 -7.34 2.12
CA ASP A 25 -18.48 -7.83 1.18
C ASP A 25 -17.93 -8.01 -0.23
N THR A 26 -16.93 -7.20 -0.60
CA THR A 26 -16.29 -7.22 -1.90
C THR A 26 -14.87 -7.77 -1.86
N GLU A 27 -14.39 -8.17 -0.68
CA GLU A 27 -13.02 -8.60 -0.42
C GLU A 27 -12.01 -7.61 -1.03
N THR A 28 -12.28 -6.30 -0.84
CA THR A 28 -11.51 -5.23 -1.50
C THR A 28 -10.89 -4.30 -0.47
N ASP A 29 -9.56 -4.21 -0.52
CA ASP A 29 -8.75 -3.46 0.43
C ASP A 29 -7.93 -2.39 -0.31
N VAL A 30 -8.46 -1.17 -0.40
CA VAL A 30 -7.89 -0.12 -1.27
C VAL A 30 -7.72 1.22 -0.59
N LEU A 31 -6.68 1.97 -0.97
CA LEU A 31 -6.52 3.35 -0.53
C LEU A 31 -7.74 4.20 -0.91
N LEU A 32 -8.21 5.02 0.04
CA LEU A 32 -9.29 5.96 -0.13
C LEU A 32 -8.99 6.89 -1.31
N ARG A 33 -9.93 6.95 -2.26
CA ARG A 33 -9.81 7.80 -3.44
C ARG A 33 -10.85 8.90 -3.50
N HIS A 34 -10.42 10.05 -4.00
CA HIS A 34 -11.29 11.15 -4.38
C HIS A 34 -10.90 11.66 -5.76
N LYS A 35 -11.85 11.68 -6.70
CA LYS A 35 -11.63 12.12 -8.09
C LYS A 35 -10.44 11.43 -8.79
N GLY A 36 -10.25 10.13 -8.50
CA GLY A 36 -9.16 9.33 -9.06
C GLY A 36 -7.78 9.59 -8.45
N LYS A 37 -7.72 10.34 -7.35
CA LYS A 37 -6.51 10.62 -6.57
C LYS A 37 -6.61 10.02 -5.18
N VAL A 38 -5.47 9.78 -4.55
CA VAL A 38 -5.36 9.37 -3.14
C VAL A 38 -5.12 10.65 -2.33
N PRO A 39 -6.10 11.12 -1.55
CA PRO A 39 -5.92 12.27 -0.66
C PRO A 39 -4.89 11.91 0.40
N ALA A 40 -3.84 12.73 0.49
CA ALA A 40 -2.75 12.55 1.43
C ALA A 40 -2.63 13.81 2.29
N PHE A 41 -2.79 13.66 3.60
CA PHE A 41 -2.90 14.79 4.53
C PHE A 41 -1.67 14.91 5.42
N ALA A 42 -1.28 16.12 5.77
CA ALA A 42 -0.18 16.34 6.72
C ALA A 42 -0.54 16.02 8.19
N SER A 43 -1.80 15.67 8.47
CA SER A 43 -2.24 15.30 9.82
C SER A 43 -3.44 14.35 9.79
N ARG A 44 -3.53 13.46 10.79
CA ARG A 44 -4.69 12.59 11.03
C ARG A 44 -6.00 13.37 11.12
N ALA A 45 -6.00 14.52 11.80
CA ALA A 45 -7.21 15.34 11.95
C ALA A 45 -7.78 15.83 10.61
N ALA A 46 -6.91 16.10 9.62
CA ALA A 46 -7.36 16.47 8.28
C ALA A 46 -7.94 15.27 7.52
N LEU A 47 -7.37 14.08 7.68
CA LEU A 47 -7.95 12.83 7.16
C LEU A 47 -9.32 12.54 7.79
N GLU A 48 -9.42 12.65 9.11
CA GLU A 48 -10.66 12.44 9.87
C GLU A 48 -11.75 13.41 9.42
N HIS A 49 -11.42 14.70 9.30
CA HIS A 49 -12.36 15.69 8.79
C HIS A 49 -12.84 15.35 7.38
N HIS A 50 -11.93 14.94 6.50
CA HIS A 50 -12.25 14.53 5.13
C HIS A 50 -13.16 13.28 5.08
N ALA A 51 -12.96 12.32 5.99
CA ALA A 51 -13.80 11.14 6.13
C ALA A 51 -15.22 11.51 6.59
N GLN A 52 -15.33 12.38 7.61
CA GLN A 52 -16.61 12.85 8.14
C GLN A 52 -17.44 13.60 7.09
N GLU A 53 -16.82 14.44 6.26
CA GLU A 53 -17.50 15.12 5.14
C GLU A 53 -18.14 14.16 4.13
N ARG A 54 -17.68 12.90 4.11
CA ARG A 54 -18.16 11.84 3.22
C ARG A 54 -19.06 10.83 3.92
N GLY A 55 -19.37 11.06 5.20
CA GLY A 55 -20.17 10.12 6.00
C GLY A 55 -19.43 8.81 6.29
N LEU A 56 -18.10 8.83 6.30
CA LEU A 56 -17.24 7.73 6.71
C LEU A 56 -16.76 7.96 8.14
N GLU A 57 -16.54 6.88 8.87
CA GLU A 57 -15.97 6.89 10.22
C GLU A 57 -14.55 6.33 10.14
N LEU A 58 -13.57 7.11 10.61
CA LEU A 58 -12.17 6.65 10.69
C LEU A 58 -12.02 5.81 11.96
N GLN A 59 -11.63 4.54 11.80
CA GLN A 59 -11.42 3.62 12.91
C GLN A 59 -10.27 4.11 13.82
N GLU A 60 -10.38 3.83 15.12
CA GLU A 60 -9.38 4.26 16.13
C GLU A 60 -8.17 3.34 16.25
N ASP A 61 -8.09 2.30 15.41
CA ASP A 61 -6.99 1.35 15.42
C ASP A 61 -5.65 2.01 15.06
N LEU A 62 -4.55 1.35 15.45
CA LEU A 62 -3.21 1.85 15.18
C LEU A 62 -2.98 1.92 13.66
N PRO A 63 -2.41 3.02 13.15
CA PRO A 63 -2.17 3.13 11.71
C PRO A 63 -1.04 2.20 11.27
N ASP A 64 -1.20 1.62 10.09
CA ASP A 64 -0.11 0.97 9.39
C ASP A 64 0.85 2.03 8.81
N GLU A 65 2.15 1.72 8.71
CA GLU A 65 3.17 2.62 8.16
C GLU A 65 3.82 1.99 6.93
N ILE A 66 3.80 2.71 5.79
CA ILE A 66 4.41 2.29 4.54
C ILE A 66 5.54 3.25 4.17
N ASP A 67 6.74 2.71 3.95
CA ASP A 67 7.87 3.45 3.37
C ASP A 67 7.90 3.33 1.83
N LEU A 68 7.62 4.45 1.16
CA LEU A 68 7.62 4.61 -0.29
C LEU A 68 8.99 4.97 -0.87
N GLU A 69 10.02 5.24 -0.07
CA GLU A 69 11.35 5.47 -0.62
C GLU A 69 11.92 4.19 -1.23
N LEU A 70 11.48 3.02 -0.77
CA LEU A 70 11.99 1.68 -1.14
C LEU A 70 13.54 1.63 -1.15
N GLY A 71 14.21 2.62 -0.55
CA GLY A 71 15.61 2.95 -0.79
C GLY A 71 16.55 1.96 -0.12
N GLY A 72 16.07 1.30 0.94
CA GLY A 72 16.72 0.13 1.55
C GLY A 72 16.44 -1.19 0.82
N TRP A 73 15.31 -1.27 0.12
CA TRP A 73 14.78 -2.49 -0.50
C TRP A 73 15.31 -2.73 -1.92
N LEU A 74 15.35 -1.68 -2.74
CA LEU A 74 15.67 -1.76 -4.16
C LEU A 74 17.16 -1.66 -4.45
N GLN A 75 17.97 -1.20 -3.50
CA GLN A 75 19.42 -1.13 -3.70
C GLN A 75 20.02 -2.54 -3.74
N HIS A 76 20.80 -2.80 -4.79
CA HIS A 76 21.49 -4.07 -4.95
C HIS A 76 22.62 -4.16 -3.92
N GLY A 77 22.63 -5.21 -3.09
CA GLY A 77 23.66 -5.45 -2.07
C GLY A 77 23.31 -5.01 -0.64
N LEU A 78 22.11 -4.50 -0.40
CA LEU A 78 21.57 -4.31 0.96
C LEU A 78 20.93 -5.60 1.50
N PRO A 79 20.77 -5.73 2.84
CA PRO A 79 20.11 -6.89 3.46
C PRO A 79 18.68 -7.08 2.92
N LEU A 80 18.25 -8.34 2.84
CA LEU A 80 16.85 -8.64 2.51
C LEU A 80 15.94 -8.08 3.63
N PRO A 81 14.84 -7.39 3.29
CA PRO A 81 13.87 -6.94 4.26
C PRO A 81 13.12 -8.12 4.89
N PRO A 82 12.50 -7.95 6.07
CA PRO A 82 11.57 -8.91 6.62
C PRO A 82 10.39 -9.17 5.67
N THR A 83 9.97 -10.43 5.57
CA THR A 83 8.79 -10.87 4.80
C THR A 83 7.52 -10.08 5.16
N ALA A 84 7.34 -9.72 6.43
CA ALA A 84 6.18 -8.96 6.91
C ALA A 84 6.09 -7.56 6.28
N GLU A 85 7.21 -6.82 6.25
CA GLU A 85 7.26 -5.49 5.60
C GLU A 85 6.96 -5.60 4.10
N VAL A 86 7.29 -6.74 3.49
CA VAL A 86 7.04 -6.99 2.07
C VAL A 86 5.57 -7.29 1.80
N SER A 87 4.96 -8.07 2.68
CA SER A 87 3.56 -8.46 2.60
C SER A 87 2.63 -7.25 2.77
N GLU A 88 2.92 -6.33 3.70
CA GLU A 88 2.12 -5.11 3.91
C GLU A 88 2.16 -4.16 2.70
N LEU A 89 3.36 -3.94 2.14
CA LEU A 89 3.54 -3.15 0.91
C LEU A 89 2.82 -3.78 -0.27
N TRP A 90 2.84 -5.11 -0.36
CA TRP A 90 2.14 -5.81 -1.43
C TRP A 90 0.64 -5.84 -1.26
N HIS A 91 0.05 -6.07 -0.09
CA HIS A 91 -1.41 -6.02 0.09
C HIS A 91 -2.02 -4.72 -0.44
N LEU A 92 -1.37 -3.57 -0.19
CA LEU A 92 -1.87 -2.25 -0.60
C LEU A 92 -1.57 -1.88 -2.06
N LEU A 93 -0.61 -2.57 -2.68
CA LEU A 93 -0.19 -2.37 -4.07
C LEU A 93 -0.63 -3.51 -4.99
N TYR A 94 -1.20 -4.60 -4.44
CA TYR A 94 -1.64 -5.75 -5.20
C TYR A 94 -2.92 -5.40 -5.93
N ASP A 95 -3.87 -4.71 -5.30
CA ASP A 95 -5.09 -4.25 -5.98
C ASP A 95 -4.91 -2.93 -6.73
N ASP A 96 -5.12 -2.92 -8.05
CA ASP A 96 -5.23 -1.71 -8.88
C ASP A 96 -6.44 -0.91 -8.45
N PRO A 97 -6.21 0.25 -7.81
CA PRO A 97 -7.34 1.02 -7.31
C PRO A 97 -8.03 1.79 -8.45
N VAL A 98 -7.66 1.59 -9.72
CA VAL A 98 -8.37 2.04 -10.94
C VAL A 98 -9.31 0.97 -11.50
N ALA A 99 -9.03 -0.33 -11.32
CA ALA A 99 -9.61 -1.38 -12.17
C ALA A 99 -10.42 -2.46 -11.44
N GLY A 100 -10.34 -2.58 -10.11
CA GLY A 100 -10.89 -3.75 -9.40
C GLY A 100 -10.22 -5.05 -9.87
N LYS A 101 -8.92 -4.97 -10.18
CA LYS A 101 -8.03 -6.05 -10.62
C LYS A 101 -6.65 -5.81 -10.04
N ALA A 102 -5.83 -6.84 -9.88
CA ALA A 102 -4.50 -6.64 -9.35
C ALA A 102 -3.60 -5.74 -10.26
N LEU A 103 -2.78 -4.83 -9.70
CA LEU A 103 -1.77 -4.02 -10.40
C LEU A 103 -0.71 -4.88 -11.08
N SER A 104 -0.58 -6.11 -10.61
CA SER A 104 0.32 -7.14 -11.09
C SER A 104 -0.48 -8.39 -11.42
N GLY A 105 -0.19 -9.04 -12.55
CA GLY A 105 -0.90 -10.27 -12.96
C GLY A 105 -0.78 -11.43 -11.95
N GLU A 106 -1.47 -12.54 -12.23
CA GLU A 106 -1.50 -13.77 -11.40
C GLU A 106 -0.10 -14.22 -10.91
N GLU A 107 0.95 -14.05 -11.72
CA GLU A 107 2.34 -14.39 -11.35
C GLU A 107 2.89 -13.63 -10.12
N LEU A 108 2.41 -12.40 -9.85
CA LEU A 108 2.81 -11.68 -8.63
C LEU A 108 1.91 -12.05 -7.45
N GLY A 109 0.70 -12.55 -7.71
CA GLY A 109 -0.21 -13.08 -6.70
C GLY A 109 0.30 -14.40 -6.14
N GLU A 110 0.69 -15.31 -7.04
CA GLU A 110 1.36 -16.54 -6.64
C GLU A 110 2.67 -16.24 -5.89
N ALA A 111 3.45 -15.24 -6.34
CA ALA A 111 4.63 -14.81 -5.61
C ALA A 111 4.30 -14.19 -4.23
N TYR A 112 3.17 -13.51 -4.10
CA TYR A 112 2.65 -12.99 -2.83
C TYR A 112 2.27 -14.12 -1.86
N ASP A 113 1.53 -15.11 -2.36
CA ASP A 113 1.12 -16.27 -1.59
C ASP A 113 2.35 -17.07 -1.11
N ASP A 114 3.31 -17.34 -2.02
CA ASP A 114 4.56 -18.04 -1.69
C ASP A 114 5.41 -17.29 -0.64
N LEU A 115 5.35 -15.95 -0.65
CA LEU A 115 6.05 -15.11 0.33
C LEU A 115 5.41 -15.25 1.72
N VAL A 116 4.08 -15.23 1.79
CA VAL A 116 3.31 -15.40 3.03
C VAL A 116 3.48 -16.83 3.59
N GLU A 117 3.68 -17.82 2.73
CA GLU A 117 3.97 -19.21 3.12
C GLU A 117 5.43 -19.46 3.57
N GLU A 118 6.26 -18.41 3.66
CA GLU A 118 7.67 -18.48 4.08
C GLU A 118 8.55 -19.43 3.23
N GLU A 119 8.27 -19.52 1.91
CA GLU A 119 9.02 -20.37 0.99
C GLU A 119 10.55 -20.13 1.07
N PRO A 120 11.37 -21.18 1.30
CA PRO A 120 12.81 -21.04 1.33
C PRO A 120 13.36 -20.50 0.00
N HIS A 121 14.27 -19.53 0.08
CA HIS A 121 14.90 -18.90 -1.09
C HIS A 121 13.96 -18.07 -1.98
N TRP A 122 12.74 -17.77 -1.54
CA TRP A 122 11.78 -16.94 -2.26
C TRP A 122 12.41 -15.66 -2.86
N PHE A 123 13.17 -14.91 -2.05
CA PHE A 123 13.84 -13.68 -2.49
C PHE A 123 14.87 -13.90 -3.61
N ALA A 124 15.51 -15.06 -3.68
CA ALA A 124 16.45 -15.37 -4.75
C ALA A 124 15.72 -15.65 -6.08
N THR A 125 14.53 -16.24 -6.00
CA THR A 125 13.73 -16.63 -7.18
C THR A 125 12.87 -15.46 -7.68
N HIS A 126 12.13 -14.79 -6.79
CA HIS A 126 11.12 -13.77 -7.15
C HIS A 126 11.60 -12.35 -6.89
N GLY A 127 12.65 -12.16 -6.08
CA GLY A 127 13.12 -10.84 -5.64
C GLY A 127 13.39 -9.85 -6.77
N PRO A 128 14.06 -10.20 -7.88
CA PRO A 128 14.25 -9.27 -9.00
C PRO A 128 12.94 -8.77 -9.62
N THR A 129 11.96 -9.67 -9.86
CA THR A 129 10.65 -9.33 -10.43
C THR A 129 9.81 -8.53 -9.43
N ALA A 130 9.79 -8.94 -8.17
CA ALA A 130 9.09 -8.26 -7.09
C ALA A 130 9.60 -6.82 -6.90
N ARG A 131 10.92 -6.61 -6.95
CA ARG A 131 11.53 -5.27 -6.88
C ARG A 131 11.05 -4.36 -8.01
N GLN A 132 11.00 -4.87 -9.24
CA GLN A 132 10.54 -4.08 -10.39
C GLN A 132 9.05 -3.73 -10.24
N ALA A 133 8.21 -4.70 -9.89
CA ALA A 133 6.77 -4.48 -9.68
C ALA A 133 6.50 -3.45 -8.58
N LEU A 134 7.21 -3.54 -7.45
CA LEU A 134 7.09 -2.58 -6.35
C LEU A 134 7.56 -1.18 -6.73
N ALA A 135 8.68 -1.07 -7.45
CA ALA A 135 9.16 0.22 -7.94
C ALA A 135 8.13 0.89 -8.86
N ASP A 136 7.53 0.13 -9.78
CA ASP A 136 6.50 0.63 -10.69
C ASP A 136 5.21 1.02 -9.96
N ALA A 137 4.80 0.22 -8.98
CA ALA A 137 3.63 0.48 -8.15
C ALA A 137 3.81 1.75 -7.28
N VAL A 138 4.98 1.92 -6.65
CA VAL A 138 5.32 3.15 -5.90
C VAL A 138 5.37 4.36 -6.82
N GLN A 139 5.95 4.24 -8.02
CA GLN A 139 5.94 5.33 -8.99
C GLN A 139 4.51 5.73 -9.35
N ARG A 140 3.62 4.75 -9.62
CA ARG A 140 2.20 5.01 -9.88
C ARG A 140 1.53 5.67 -8.70
N LEU A 141 1.71 5.16 -7.48
CA LEU A 141 1.12 5.74 -6.27
C LEU A 141 1.53 7.20 -6.11
N ARG A 142 2.82 7.53 -6.26
CA ARG A 142 3.30 8.92 -6.23
C ARG A 142 2.59 9.83 -7.23
N THR A 143 2.24 9.34 -8.43
CA THR A 143 1.46 10.13 -9.41
C THR A 143 -0.02 10.31 -9.03
N LEU A 144 -0.53 9.46 -8.14
CA LEU A 144 -1.91 9.45 -7.68
C LEU A 144 -2.10 10.21 -6.36
N LEU A 145 -1.04 10.44 -5.59
CA LEU A 145 -1.09 11.27 -4.39
C LEU A 145 -1.56 12.68 -4.76
N ASP A 146 -2.54 13.16 -4.00
CA ASP A 146 -3.01 14.55 -4.01
C ASP A 146 -2.78 15.11 -2.61
N PRO A 147 -1.69 15.86 -2.40
CA PRO A 147 -1.42 16.51 -1.13
C PRO A 147 -2.54 17.51 -0.84
N GLY A 148 -3.34 17.22 0.20
CA GLY A 148 -4.46 18.06 0.63
C GLY A 148 -4.03 19.37 1.29
#